data_AF-A0A0A9YZZ0-F1
#
_entry.id   AF-A0A0A9YZZ0-F1
#
_cell.length_a   1.000
_cell.length_b   1.000
_cell.length_c   1.000
_cell.angle_alpha   90.00
_cell.angle_beta   90.00
_cell.angle_gamma   90.00
#
_symmetry.space_group_name_H-M   'P 1'
#
loop_
_entity.id
_entity.type
_entity.pdbx_description
1 polymer ?
#
loop_
_entity_poly.entity_id
_entity_poly.type
_entity_poly.pdbx_seq_one_letter_code
_entity_poly.pdbx_strand_id
1 'polypeptide(L)'
;MGTSGNLDIIVPNKTTSYADGGSADQSGGIPMCTLRNFPYIYEHCIEWARAQFDDIFVAPLQTAQQIIDDPQVFLGRIIHEVDAAQSEGEKRSLIEKNLSLLRALKHTLDILVAGPDMHKCAKLS
;
A
#
# COMPACT_ATOMS: atom_id res chain seq x y z
N MET A 1 -20.16 7.83 14.65
CA MET A 1 -21.18 6.88 14.16
C MET A 1 -22.50 7.61 13.97
N GLY A 2 -22.83 8.05 12.75
CA GLY A 2 -24.13 8.67 12.42
C GLY A 2 -24.65 9.67 13.48
N THR A 3 -25.88 9.44 13.94
CA THR A 3 -26.55 10.20 15.01
C THR A 3 -26.29 9.65 16.42
N SER A 4 -25.43 8.65 16.57
CA SER A 4 -25.12 8.06 17.88
C SER A 4 -24.04 8.86 18.60
N GLY A 5 -24.19 8.98 19.92
CA GLY A 5 -23.20 9.54 20.83
C GLY A 5 -22.70 8.48 21.80
N ASN A 6 -21.40 8.51 22.10
CA ASN A 6 -20.79 7.72 23.18
C ASN A 6 -20.26 8.68 24.25
N LEU A 7 -20.30 8.26 25.53
CA LEU A 7 -19.76 9.03 26.65
C LEU A 7 -19.07 8.07 27.62
N ASP A 8 -17.77 8.23 27.79
CA ASP A 8 -16.95 7.44 28.71
C ASP A 8 -16.56 8.27 29.94
N ILE A 9 -16.95 7.78 31.13
CA ILE A 9 -16.69 8.48 32.40
C ILE A 9 -15.36 7.99 32.97
N ILE A 10 -14.42 8.92 33.16
CA ILE A 10 -13.09 8.62 33.69
C ILE A 10 -12.94 9.26 35.08
N VAL A 11 -12.71 8.44 36.10
CA VAL A 11 -12.47 8.84 37.48
C VAL A 11 -11.10 8.34 37.94
N PRO A 12 -10.19 9.24 38.39
CA PRO A 12 -8.86 8.86 38.84
C PRO A 12 -8.88 7.78 39.93
N ASN A 13 -8.06 6.73 39.76
CA ASN A 13 -7.93 5.58 40.66
C ASN A 13 -9.24 4.79 40.90
N LYS A 14 -10.25 4.95 40.04
CA LYS A 14 -11.58 4.33 40.21
C LYS A 14 -12.13 3.68 38.95
N THR A 15 -11.93 4.29 37.78
CA THR A 15 -12.27 3.68 36.50
C THR A 15 -11.01 3.47 35.68
N THR A 16 -11.10 2.57 34.71
CA THR A 16 -10.06 2.38 33.70
C THR A 16 -9.92 3.63 32.83
N SER A 17 -8.75 3.81 32.21
CA SER A 17 -8.58 4.91 31.25
C SER A 17 -9.36 4.62 29.97
N TYR A 18 -9.59 5.65 29.16
CA TYR A 18 -10.21 5.48 27.84
C TYR A 18 -9.43 4.50 26.94
N ALA A 19 -8.10 4.44 27.07
CA ALA A 19 -7.26 3.53 26.30
C ALA A 19 -7.39 2.06 26.74
N ASP A 20 -7.82 1.82 27.98
CA ASP A 20 -8.06 0.48 28.54
C ASP A 20 -9.48 -0.01 28.29
N GLY A 21 -10.39 0.90 27.93
CA GLY A 21 -11.82 0.69 27.83
C GLY A 21 -12.38 1.28 26.55
N GLY A 22 -12.42 0.45 25.53
CA GLY A 22 -13.14 0.72 24.30
C GLY A 22 -13.11 -0.53 23.46
N SER A 23 -14.28 -1.08 23.16
CA SER A 23 -14.46 -1.72 21.86
C SER A 23 -14.32 -0.62 20.80
N ALA A 24 -13.09 -0.09 20.65
CA ALA A 24 -12.61 0.31 19.34
C ALA A 24 -13.01 -0.86 18.47
N ASP A 25 -13.89 -0.57 17.53
CA ASP A 25 -14.22 -1.49 16.48
C ASP A 25 -12.89 -2.08 16.03
N GLN A 26 -12.69 -3.35 16.39
CA GLN A 26 -11.72 -4.17 15.71
C GLN A 26 -12.36 -4.31 14.33
N SER A 27 -12.29 -3.25 13.52
CA SER A 27 -12.47 -3.28 12.08
C SER A 27 -11.29 -4.12 11.60
N GLY A 28 -11.36 -5.41 11.89
CA GLY A 28 -10.47 -6.40 11.33
C GLY A 28 -10.59 -6.20 9.84
N GLY A 29 -9.48 -5.76 9.23
CA GLY A 29 -9.47 -5.47 7.81
C GLY A 29 -9.93 -6.68 7.01
N ILE A 30 -10.45 -6.45 5.81
CA ILE A 30 -10.90 -7.51 4.92
C ILE A 30 -9.70 -8.44 4.65
N PRO A 31 -9.83 -9.77 4.85
CA PRO A 31 -8.72 -10.69 4.61
C PRO A 31 -8.20 -10.59 3.18
N MET A 32 -6.87 -10.59 2.99
CA MET A 32 -6.27 -10.47 1.65
C MET A 32 -6.72 -11.57 0.67
N CYS A 33 -7.01 -12.78 1.17
CA CYS A 33 -7.53 -13.87 0.34
C CYS A 33 -8.89 -13.53 -0.27
N THR A 34 -9.74 -12.84 0.51
CA THR A 34 -11.06 -12.38 0.09
C THR A 34 -10.96 -11.28 -0.95
N LEU A 35 -10.06 -10.31 -0.76
CA LEU A 35 -9.83 -9.22 -1.71
C LEU A 35 -9.28 -9.72 -3.05
N ARG A 36 -8.36 -10.70 -3.02
CA ARG A 36 -7.68 -11.18 -4.24
C ARG A 36 -8.49 -12.19 -5.05
N ASN A 37 -9.23 -13.08 -4.39
CA ASN A 37 -9.79 -14.26 -5.07
C ASN A 37 -11.31 -14.41 -4.91
N PHE A 38 -11.88 -13.98 -3.78
CA PHE A 38 -13.27 -14.32 -3.43
C PHE A 38 -14.05 -13.12 -2.85
N PRO A 39 -14.20 -12.01 -3.60
CA PRO A 39 -15.06 -10.92 -3.18
C PRO A 39 -16.53 -11.37 -3.25
N TYR A 40 -17.30 -11.14 -2.18
CA TYR A 40 -18.69 -11.60 -2.08
C TYR A 40 -19.67 -10.50 -1.60
N ILE A 41 -19.15 -9.34 -1.20
CA ILE A 41 -19.93 -8.13 -0.92
C ILE A 41 -19.29 -6.93 -1.59
N TYR A 42 -20.08 -5.87 -1.80
CA TYR A 42 -19.62 -4.66 -2.50
C TYR A 42 -18.45 -3.96 -1.77
N GLU A 43 -18.37 -4.05 -0.44
CA GLU A 43 -17.25 -3.49 0.34
C GLU A 43 -15.90 -4.11 -0.05
N HIS A 44 -15.86 -5.40 -0.39
CA HIS A 44 -14.63 -6.05 -0.85
C HIS A 44 -14.18 -5.54 -2.21
N CYS A 45 -15.13 -5.23 -3.10
CA CYS A 45 -14.84 -4.65 -4.40
C CYS A 45 -14.33 -3.22 -4.27
N ILE A 46 -14.91 -2.43 -3.35
CA ILE A 46 -14.46 -1.06 -3.06
C ILE A 46 -13.04 -1.08 -2.51
N GLU A 47 -12.76 -1.95 -1.54
CA GLU A 47 -11.43 -2.06 -0.94
C GLU A 47 -10.40 -2.60 -1.95
N TRP A 48 -10.78 -3.57 -2.79
CA TRP A 48 -9.94 -4.01 -3.89
C TRP A 48 -9.62 -2.86 -4.85
N ALA A 49 -10.62 -2.08 -5.27
CA ALA A 49 -10.43 -0.96 -6.19
C ALA A 49 -9.52 0.12 -5.58
N ARG A 50 -9.66 0.38 -4.27
CA ARG A 50 -8.75 1.26 -3.52
C ARG A 50 -7.32 0.75 -3.55
N ALA A 51 -7.10 -0.54 -3.25
CA ALA A 51 -5.78 -1.14 -3.30
C ALA A 51 -5.17 -1.09 -4.71
N GLN A 52 -5.97 -1.35 -5.76
CA GLN A 52 -5.50 -1.21 -7.15
C GLN A 52 -5.11 0.22 -7.49
N PHE A 53 -5.86 1.22 -7.00
CA PHE A 53 -5.52 2.62 -7.20
C PHE A 53 -4.17 2.96 -6.57
N ASP A 54 -3.93 2.50 -5.34
CA ASP A 54 -2.67 2.72 -4.64
C ASP A 54 -1.48 2.07 -5.39
N ASP A 55 -1.64 0.84 -5.87
CA ASP A 55 -0.60 0.11 -6.61
C ASP A 55 -0.25 0.77 -7.96
N ILE A 56 -1.24 1.33 -8.65
CA ILE A 56 -1.07 1.89 -10.00
C ILE A 56 -0.60 3.35 -9.97
N PHE A 57 -1.16 4.15 -9.06
CA PHE A 57 -0.96 5.61 -9.08
C PHE A 57 -0.15 6.13 -7.91
N VAL A 58 -0.18 5.48 -6.74
CA VAL A 58 0.49 6.01 -5.54
C VAL A 58 1.89 5.44 -5.39
N ALA A 59 2.02 4.11 -5.33
CA ALA A 59 3.31 3.45 -5.09
C ALA A 59 4.38 3.76 -6.17
N PRO A 60 4.06 3.80 -7.48
CA PRO A 60 5.04 4.13 -8.51
C PRO A 60 5.50 5.59 -8.41
N LEU A 61 4.60 6.52 -8.09
CA LEU A 61 4.95 7.94 -7.93
C LEU A 61 5.78 8.19 -6.66
N GLN A 62 5.47 7.52 -5.56
CA GLN A 62 6.32 7.56 -4.36
C GLN A 62 7.72 7.03 -4.64
N THR A 63 7.83 5.95 -5.41
CA THR A 63 9.12 5.41 -5.86
C THR A 63 9.86 6.40 -6.76
N ALA A 64 9.17 7.07 -7.67
CA ALA A 64 9.74 8.10 -8.52
C ALA A 64 10.28 9.27 -7.71
N GLN A 65 9.53 9.72 -6.71
CA GLN A 65 9.97 10.76 -5.80
C GLN A 65 11.26 10.37 -5.06
N GLN A 66 11.33 9.14 -4.51
CA GLN A 66 12.55 8.65 -3.84
C GLN A 66 13.77 8.66 -4.77
N ILE A 67 13.57 8.29 -6.04
CA ILE A 67 14.65 8.29 -7.05
C ILE A 67 15.06 9.72 -7.41
N ILE A 68 14.12 10.66 -7.52
CA ILE A 68 14.39 12.06 -7.86
C ILE A 68 15.12 12.77 -6.72
N ASP A 69 14.69 12.54 -5.47
CA ASP A 69 15.25 13.19 -4.30
C ASP A 69 16.72 12.77 -4.05
N ASP A 70 17.01 11.46 -4.08
CA ASP A 70 18.39 10.96 -4.02
C ASP A 70 18.55 9.59 -4.73
N PRO A 71 19.04 9.59 -5.98
CA PRO A 71 19.28 8.36 -6.73
C PRO A 71 20.32 7.44 -6.09
N GLN A 72 21.33 8.00 -5.40
CA GLN A 72 22.43 7.22 -4.84
C GLN A 72 21.98 6.45 -3.60
N VAL A 73 21.16 7.06 -2.76
CA VAL A 73 20.55 6.41 -1.60
C VAL A 73 19.61 5.28 -2.04
N PHE A 74 18.81 5.51 -3.09
CA PHE A 74 17.94 4.47 -3.65
C PHE A 74 18.73 3.25 -4.15
N LEU A 75 19.79 3.48 -4.93
CA LEU A 75 20.66 2.40 -5.43
C LEU A 75 21.41 1.70 -4.28
N GLY A 76 21.93 2.46 -3.32
CA GLY A 76 22.60 1.93 -2.15
C GLY A 76 21.70 0.99 -1.33
N ARG A 77 20.42 1.35 -1.16
CA ARG A 77 19.42 0.48 -0.51
C ARG A 77 19.25 -0.84 -1.27
N ILE A 78 19.09 -0.78 -2.59
CA ILE A 78 18.88 -1.98 -3.42
C ILE A 78 20.12 -2.88 -3.37
N ILE A 79 21.31 -2.30 -3.53
CA ILE A 79 22.57 -3.05 -3.47
C ILE A 79 22.72 -3.72 -2.11
N HIS A 80 22.47 -3.00 -1.01
CA HIS A 80 22.52 -3.56 0.33
C HIS A 80 21.51 -4.69 0.54
N GLU A 81 20.27 -4.56 0.05
CA GLU A 81 19.26 -5.63 0.09
C GLU A 81 19.72 -6.88 -0.67
N VAL A 82 20.29 -6.71 -1.86
CA VAL A 82 20.76 -7.82 -2.69
C VAL A 82 22.01 -8.47 -2.09
N ASP A 83 22.92 -7.69 -1.51
CA ASP A 83 24.12 -8.20 -0.86
C ASP A 83 23.82 -8.93 0.46
N ALA A 84 22.78 -8.50 1.18
CA ALA A 84 22.31 -9.15 2.40
C ALA A 84 21.61 -10.50 2.18
N ALA A 85 21.26 -10.83 0.93
CA ALA A 85 20.58 -12.07 0.60
C ALA A 85 21.46 -13.30 0.83
N GLN A 86 20.87 -14.32 1.46
CA GLN A 86 21.58 -15.52 1.92
C GLN A 86 21.72 -16.58 0.83
N SER A 87 20.90 -16.49 -0.23
CA SER A 87 20.90 -17.45 -1.33
C SER A 87 20.82 -16.78 -2.70
N GLU A 88 21.33 -17.47 -3.73
CA GLU A 88 21.21 -17.04 -5.13
C GLU A 88 19.75 -16.90 -5.59
N GLY A 89 18.85 -17.74 -5.06
CA GLY A 89 17.41 -17.64 -5.34
C GLY A 89 16.79 -16.38 -4.75
N GLU A 90 17.17 -16.02 -3.52
CA GLU A 90 16.72 -14.80 -2.86
C GLU A 90 17.25 -13.54 -3.56
N LYS A 91 18.53 -13.55 -3.96
CA LYS A 91 19.12 -12.47 -4.78
C LYS A 91 18.33 -12.22 -6.05
N ARG A 92 18.03 -13.29 -6.80
CA ARG A 92 17.24 -13.20 -8.04
C ARG A 92 15.85 -12.63 -7.77
N SER A 93 15.18 -13.09 -6.71
CA SER A 93 13.87 -12.60 -6.30
C SER A 93 13.88 -11.10 -5.96
N LEU A 94 14.89 -10.63 -5.20
CA LEU A 94 15.04 -9.22 -4.83
C LEU A 94 15.33 -8.33 -6.04
N ILE A 95 16.17 -8.80 -6.96
CA ILE A 95 16.44 -8.10 -8.22
C ILE A 95 15.15 -8.02 -9.04
N GLU A 96 14.43 -9.13 -9.19
CA GLU A 96 13.18 -9.17 -9.95
C GLU A 96 12.10 -8.26 -9.36
N LYS A 97 11.98 -8.22 -8.02
CA LYS A 97 11.09 -7.30 -7.30
C LYS A 97 11.43 -5.83 -7.57
N ASN A 98 12.69 -5.44 -7.47
CA ASN A 98 13.08 -4.04 -7.71
C ASN A 98 12.92 -3.67 -9.19
N LEU A 99 13.14 -4.62 -10.11
CA LEU A 99 13.00 -4.42 -11.53
C LEU A 99 11.51 -4.29 -11.94
N SER A 100 10.60 -5.04 -11.31
CA SER A 100 9.16 -4.89 -11.56
C SER A 100 8.65 -3.51 -11.13
N LEU A 101 9.12 -2.97 -10.00
CA LEU A 101 8.80 -1.61 -9.57
C LEU A 101 9.27 -0.55 -10.58
N LEU A 102 10.50 -0.69 -11.09
CA LEU A 102 11.04 0.23 -12.09
C LEU A 102 10.28 0.14 -13.43
N ARG A 103 9.84 -1.06 -13.82
CA ARG A 103 8.97 -1.24 -15.00
C ARG A 103 7.62 -0.54 -14.82
N ALA A 104 6.99 -0.71 -13.66
CA ALA A 104 5.72 -0.05 -13.34
C ALA A 104 5.87 1.47 -13.41
N LEU A 105 6.91 2.01 -12.76
CA LEU A 105 7.23 3.44 -12.78
C LEU A 105 7.46 3.97 -14.20
N LYS A 106 8.24 3.26 -15.02
CA LYS A 106 8.45 3.64 -16.41
C LYS A 106 7.12 3.69 -17.18
N HIS A 107 6.28 2.69 -16.99
CA HIS A 107 4.99 2.61 -17.68
C HIS A 107 4.05 3.75 -17.26
N THR A 108 4.01 4.10 -15.98
CA THR A 108 3.23 5.24 -15.47
C THR A 108 3.75 6.57 -16.04
N LEU A 109 5.07 6.76 -16.11
CA LEU A 109 5.67 7.96 -16.71
C LEU A 109 5.37 8.07 -18.21
N ASP A 110 5.41 6.97 -18.95
CA ASP A 110 5.08 6.96 -20.38
C ASP A 110 3.62 7.43 -20.62
N ILE A 111 2.69 7.05 -19.75
CA ILE A 111 1.28 7.48 -19.83
C ILE A 111 1.12 8.97 -19.50
N LEU A 112 1.84 9.46 -18.48
CA LEU A 112 1.82 10.87 -18.12
C LEU A 112 2.36 11.75 -19.26
N VAL A 113 3.45 11.32 -19.91
CA VAL A 113 4.03 12.02 -21.06
C VAL A 113 3.08 12.01 -22.27
N ALA A 114 2.39 10.89 -22.51
CA ALA A 114 1.44 10.75 -23.63
C ALA A 114 0.09 11.45 -23.39
N GLY A 115 -0.11 12.10 -22.24
CA GLY A 115 -1.38 12.70 -21.82
C GLY A 115 -2.30 11.65 -21.19
N PRO A 116 -2.60 11.76 -19.88
CA PRO A 116 -3.41 10.79 -19.16
C PRO A 116 -4.85 10.82 -19.68
N ASP A 117 -5.39 9.63 -19.96
CA ASP A 117 -6.80 9.40 -20.28
C ASP A 117 -7.26 8.16 -19.53
N MET A 118 -8.54 8.11 -19.16
CA MET A 118 -9.11 7.01 -18.38
C MET A 118 -8.87 5.65 -19.07
N HIS A 119 -8.96 5.59 -20.40
CA HIS A 119 -8.70 4.36 -21.15
C HIS A 119 -7.23 3.93 -21.13
N LYS A 120 -6.29 4.87 -21.06
CA LYS A 120 -4.85 4.57 -20.96
C LYS A 120 -4.51 4.13 -19.55
N CYS A 121 -5.07 4.81 -18.55
CA CYS A 121 -4.90 4.49 -17.14
C CYS A 121 -5.50 3.13 -16.76
N ALA A 122 -6.65 2.75 -17.35
CA ALA A 122 -7.26 1.44 -17.11
C ALA A 122 -6.47 0.25 -17.68
N LYS A 123 -5.52 0.48 -18.59
CA LYS A 123 -4.63 -0.57 -19.12
C LYS A 123 -3.42 -0.86 -18.21
N LEU A 124 -3.28 -0.10 -17.12
CA LEU A 124 -2.22 -0.31 -16.11
C LEU A 124 -2.55 -1.45 -15.13
N SER A 125 -3.83 -1.85 -15.02
CA SER A 125 -4.30 -2.93 -14.13
C SER A 125 -4.14 -4.32 -14.75
#